data_AF-A0A932C0G7-F1
#
_entry.id   AF-A0A932C0G7-F1
#
_cell.length_a   1.000
_cell.length_b   1.000
_cell.length_c   1.000
_cell.angle_alpha   90.00
_cell.angle_beta   90.00
_cell.angle_gamma   90.00
#
_symmetry.space_group_name_H-M   'P 1'
#
loop_
_entity.id
_entity.type
_entity.pdbx_description
1 polymer ?
#
loop_
_entity_poly.entity_id
_entity_poly.type
_entity_poly.pdbx_seq_one_letter_code
_entity_poly.pdbx_strand_id
1 'polypeptide(L)'
;MSPAMRHPRRAMALAFALATAAGPAAAQSHDSVASLLARVRAELPARVLPDAKGVTEGTRLVPAGTTVAGDVATHGPLEVRGEVGGHAYALGGDLTVGAGGHVKGDAIAVGGSVQLDGGTVDGEIRQVSTAPLAAADTGVLPAAGRSPFAQALGWLVVLLLIGFGTLVFADRYLDGVVRELERGVPRAFLIGLAGELALAPALGLICVGLVLTLLGILLIPFAVVAFVLAATGLFTLGYLGVASLVGSVLVRGGNRLSARGAALRALLTGLLVLMAFWLVAGLMGFNGMALLVARGIAVAVTWVAATAGFGAAIASRGGALRRRPAAITSARTGGDLSWQTPTPVRGVAAARRATTAAGRERR
;
A
#
# COMPACT_ATOMS: atom_id res chain seq x y z
N MET A 1 45.18 11.80 -35.41
CA MET A 1 43.79 12.27 -35.48
C MET A 1 43.01 11.66 -34.32
N SER A 2 42.80 12.46 -33.28
CA SER A 2 41.72 12.33 -32.28
C SER A 2 40.61 13.32 -32.71
N PRO A 3 39.48 13.48 -32.02
CA PRO A 3 38.37 12.55 -31.76
C PRO A 3 36.99 13.21 -32.09
N ALA A 4 35.90 12.44 -32.11
CA ALA A 4 34.53 12.95 -31.87
C ALA A 4 33.55 11.77 -31.70
N MET A 5 33.15 11.42 -30.46
CA MET A 5 31.96 11.94 -29.77
C MET A 5 30.68 11.11 -30.03
N ARG A 6 30.29 10.28 -29.04
CA ARG A 6 29.01 10.36 -28.27
C ARG A 6 28.63 8.99 -27.67
N HIS A 7 29.00 8.77 -26.40
CA HIS A 7 28.12 8.10 -25.42
C HIS A 7 27.34 9.22 -24.68
N PRO A 8 26.33 9.00 -23.80
CA PRO A 8 25.44 7.85 -23.55
C PRO A 8 23.97 8.31 -23.33
N ARG A 9 22.94 7.74 -23.99
CA ARG A 9 21.52 8.06 -23.69
C ARG A 9 20.55 6.87 -23.77
N ARG A 10 20.98 5.69 -23.30
CA ARG A 10 20.10 4.53 -23.13
C ARG A 10 20.12 3.92 -21.72
N ALA A 11 20.58 4.69 -20.74
CA ALA A 11 20.55 4.33 -19.31
C ALA A 11 19.51 5.13 -18.50
N MET A 12 18.61 5.88 -19.15
CA MET A 12 17.74 6.86 -18.48
C MET A 12 16.26 6.69 -18.87
N ALA A 13 15.76 5.46 -18.75
CA ALA A 13 14.32 5.17 -18.78
C ALA A 13 13.91 4.08 -17.76
N LEU A 14 14.86 3.55 -16.99
CA LEU A 14 14.61 2.64 -15.86
C LEU A 14 14.58 3.36 -14.50
N ALA A 15 14.65 4.70 -14.50
CA ALA A 15 14.90 5.51 -13.30
C ALA A 15 13.71 6.37 -12.85
N PHE A 16 12.49 6.16 -13.36
CA PHE A 16 11.35 7.05 -13.06
C PHE A 16 10.05 6.36 -12.59
N ALA A 17 10.14 5.14 -12.04
CA ALA A 17 8.96 4.48 -11.43
C ALA A 17 9.26 3.80 -10.08
N LEU A 18 10.27 4.32 -9.36
CA LEU A 18 10.53 4.03 -7.94
C LEU A 18 9.99 5.15 -7.01
N ALA A 19 9.15 6.04 -7.55
CA ALA A 19 8.96 7.38 -7.01
C ALA A 19 7.63 7.63 -6.28
N THR A 20 7.18 6.72 -5.39
CA THR A 20 6.24 7.10 -4.31
C THR A 20 6.45 6.43 -2.95
N ALA A 21 7.59 5.77 -2.68
CA ALA A 21 7.93 5.37 -1.30
C ALA A 21 9.43 5.23 -0.99
N ALA A 22 10.32 5.89 -1.75
CA ALA A 22 11.77 5.84 -1.50
C ALA A 22 12.39 7.26 -1.47
N GLY A 23 12.31 7.89 -0.30
CA GLY A 23 13.04 9.13 0.07
C GLY A 23 12.20 10.09 0.92
N PRO A 24 12.64 10.55 2.11
CA PRO A 24 14.02 10.62 2.63
C PRO A 24 14.28 9.62 3.76
N ALA A 25 13.92 8.34 3.60
CA ALA A 25 14.30 7.33 4.59
C ALA A 25 15.83 7.19 4.71
N ALA A 26 16.58 7.38 3.61
CA ALA A 26 18.05 7.29 3.60
C ALA A 26 18.74 8.52 4.23
N ALA A 27 18.24 9.74 4.03
CA ALA A 27 18.83 10.93 4.68
C ALA A 27 18.48 10.98 6.17
N GLN A 28 17.23 10.64 6.53
CA GLN A 28 16.80 10.51 7.92
C GLN A 28 17.45 9.32 8.62
N SER A 29 17.77 8.22 7.92
CA SER A 29 18.51 7.08 8.48
C SER A 29 19.97 7.44 8.73
N HIS A 30 20.63 8.19 7.85
CA HIS A 30 22.00 8.65 8.07
C HIS A 30 22.10 9.64 9.24
N ASP A 31 21.15 10.57 9.37
CA ASP A 31 21.11 11.53 10.48
C ASP A 31 20.69 10.87 11.81
N SER A 32 19.80 9.87 11.77
CA SER A 32 19.41 9.10 12.96
C SER A 32 20.50 8.12 13.41
N VAL A 33 21.25 7.53 12.48
CA VAL A 33 22.40 6.67 12.79
C VAL A 33 23.59 7.49 13.28
N ALA A 34 23.84 8.67 12.70
CA ALA A 34 24.86 9.59 13.18
C ALA A 34 24.54 10.14 14.58
N SER A 35 23.27 10.46 14.86
CA SER A 35 22.83 10.90 16.18
C SER A 35 22.77 9.77 17.22
N LEU A 36 22.49 8.52 16.81
CA LEU A 36 22.63 7.33 17.65
C LEU A 36 24.10 7.03 17.95
N LEU A 37 24.98 7.06 16.96
CA LEU A 37 26.43 6.90 17.14
C LEU A 37 27.02 8.02 18.01
N ALA A 38 26.55 9.25 17.88
CA ALA A 38 26.96 10.37 18.73
C ALA A 38 26.47 10.23 20.18
N ARG A 39 25.26 9.69 20.40
CA ARG A 39 24.74 9.39 21.75
C ARG A 39 25.46 8.20 22.40
N VAL A 40 25.70 7.14 21.65
CA VAL A 40 26.48 5.97 22.11
C VAL A 40 27.93 6.35 22.41
N ARG A 41 28.52 7.25 21.61
CA ARG A 41 29.87 7.80 21.85
C ARG A 41 29.93 8.82 22.99
N ALA A 42 28.81 9.42 23.38
CA ALA A 42 28.70 10.30 24.53
C ALA A 42 28.43 9.53 25.85
N GLU A 43 27.85 8.32 25.79
CA GLU A 43 27.58 7.48 26.97
C GLU A 43 28.70 6.47 27.30
N LEU A 44 29.64 6.22 26.39
CA LEU A 44 30.75 5.28 26.62
C LEU A 44 32.08 6.02 26.82
N PRO A 45 32.65 6.05 28.05
CA PRO A 45 34.03 6.45 28.23
C PRO A 45 34.95 5.44 27.52
N ALA A 46 35.50 5.87 26.39
CA ALA A 46 36.68 5.35 25.70
C ALA A 46 37.17 3.95 26.11
N ARG A 47 36.72 2.89 25.42
CA ARG A 47 37.45 1.62 25.33
C ARG A 47 37.37 1.02 23.91
N VAL A 48 38.45 1.34 23.18
CA VAL A 48 39.10 0.64 22.06
C VAL A 48 38.28 -0.50 21.43
N LEU A 49 37.59 -0.21 20.32
CA LEU A 49 37.36 -1.22 19.28
C LEU A 49 38.73 -1.52 18.63
N PRO A 50 39.08 -2.79 18.36
CA PRO A 50 40.34 -3.12 17.69
C PRO A 50 40.41 -2.49 16.29
N ASP A 51 41.61 -2.06 15.88
CA ASP A 51 41.88 -1.54 14.53
C ASP A 51 41.44 -2.57 13.47
N ALA A 52 40.76 -2.10 12.42
CA ALA A 52 40.16 -2.92 11.36
C ALA A 52 41.13 -3.87 10.62
N LYS A 53 42.44 -3.77 10.89
CA LYS A 53 43.49 -4.62 10.32
C LYS A 53 43.68 -5.96 11.06
N GLY A 54 43.05 -6.15 12.23
CA GLY A 54 43.15 -7.38 13.04
C GLY A 54 41.97 -8.35 12.91
N VAL A 55 40.93 -7.99 12.15
CA VAL A 55 39.72 -8.81 12.01
C VAL A 55 39.93 -9.88 10.95
N THR A 56 39.88 -11.14 11.36
CA THR A 56 39.94 -12.28 10.43
C THR A 56 38.52 -12.60 9.95
N GLU A 57 38.31 -12.73 8.65
CA GLU A 57 37.02 -13.16 8.09
C GLU A 57 36.89 -14.69 8.14
N GLY A 58 35.72 -15.19 8.54
CA GLY A 58 35.40 -16.63 8.58
C GLY A 58 35.40 -17.24 9.98
N THR A 59 35.35 -18.57 10.06
CA THR A 59 35.38 -19.29 11.35
C THR A 59 36.80 -19.30 11.91
N ARG A 60 36.96 -18.89 13.18
CA ARG A 60 38.26 -18.91 13.85
C ARG A 60 38.21 -19.82 15.07
N LEU A 61 39.17 -20.73 15.16
CA LEU A 61 39.37 -21.64 16.29
C LEU A 61 40.68 -21.30 16.99
N VAL A 62 40.64 -21.07 18.30
CA VAL A 62 41.83 -21.01 19.17
C VAL A 62 41.99 -22.39 19.83
N PRO A 63 42.91 -23.24 19.36
CA PRO A 63 43.04 -24.61 19.85
C PRO A 63 43.56 -24.69 21.30
N ALA A 64 43.26 -25.79 21.96
CA ALA A 64 43.71 -26.06 23.33
C ALA A 64 45.24 -26.09 23.42
N GLY A 65 45.79 -25.52 24.50
CA GLY A 65 47.24 -25.43 24.73
C GLY A 65 47.94 -24.30 23.95
N THR A 66 47.19 -23.47 23.21
CA THR A 66 47.74 -22.25 22.59
C THR A 66 47.36 -21.01 23.38
N THR A 67 48.33 -20.11 23.58
CA THR A 67 48.10 -18.80 24.18
C THR A 67 48.26 -17.73 23.12
N VAL A 68 47.18 -17.00 22.85
CA VAL A 68 47.19 -15.85 21.93
C VAL A 68 47.44 -14.59 22.75
N ALA A 69 48.58 -13.94 22.52
CA ALA A 69 48.88 -12.66 23.13
C ALA A 69 48.09 -11.54 22.44
N GLY A 70 47.15 -10.91 23.16
CA GLY A 70 46.35 -9.78 22.69
C GLY A 70 44.90 -10.11 22.32
N ASP A 71 44.25 -9.17 21.64
CA ASP A 71 42.83 -9.25 21.29
C ASP A 71 42.58 -10.13 20.07
N VAL A 72 41.48 -10.87 20.09
CA VAL A 72 41.05 -11.75 19.01
C VAL A 72 39.70 -11.28 18.51
N ALA A 73 39.65 -10.83 17.25
CA ALA A 73 38.42 -10.41 16.58
C ALA A 73 38.18 -11.22 15.31
N THR A 74 36.95 -11.70 15.13
CA THR A 74 36.55 -12.52 13.99
C THR A 74 35.19 -12.08 13.43
N HIS A 75 35.04 -12.04 12.12
CA HIS A 75 33.75 -11.83 11.44
C HIS A 75 33.15 -13.19 11.02
N GLY A 76 32.43 -13.82 11.94
CA GLY A 76 31.97 -15.21 11.87
C GLY A 76 32.03 -15.89 13.25
N PRO A 77 31.74 -17.21 13.34
CA PRO A 77 31.77 -17.92 14.62
C PRO A 77 33.21 -18.06 15.14
N LEU A 78 33.38 -17.85 16.46
CA LEU A 78 34.65 -17.92 17.16
C LEU A 78 34.58 -18.99 18.26
N GLU A 79 35.46 -19.99 18.17
CA GLU A 79 35.58 -21.03 19.19
C GLU A 79 36.92 -20.91 19.93
N VAL A 80 36.87 -20.82 21.26
CA VAL A 80 38.05 -20.67 22.12
C VAL A 80 38.20 -21.89 23.02
N ARG A 81 39.23 -22.69 22.78
CA ARG A 81 39.62 -23.83 23.64
C ARG A 81 41.00 -23.65 24.30
N GLY A 82 41.74 -22.60 23.92
CA GLY A 82 43.02 -22.20 24.50
C GLY A 82 42.92 -20.92 25.33
N GLU A 83 44.05 -20.24 25.54
CA GLU A 83 44.12 -19.03 26.35
C GLU A 83 44.18 -17.77 25.46
N VAL A 84 43.32 -16.78 25.72
CA VAL A 84 43.32 -15.47 25.07
C VAL A 84 43.75 -14.43 26.08
N GLY A 85 44.90 -13.79 25.83
CA GLY A 85 45.50 -12.81 26.74
C GLY A 85 44.81 -11.45 26.75
N GLY A 86 43.89 -11.18 25.82
CA GLY A 86 43.12 -9.96 25.70
C GLY A 86 41.61 -10.22 25.56
N HIS A 87 40.93 -9.38 24.78
CA HIS A 87 39.49 -9.46 24.54
C HIS A 87 39.14 -10.39 23.37
N ALA A 88 38.00 -11.07 23.46
CA ALA A 88 37.48 -11.93 22.41
C ALA A 88 36.20 -11.34 21.80
N TYR A 89 36.25 -11.02 20.50
CA TYR A 89 35.17 -10.40 19.75
C TYR A 89 34.68 -11.32 18.62
N ALA A 90 33.41 -11.70 18.66
CA ALA A 90 32.71 -12.37 17.55
C ALA A 90 31.72 -11.40 16.91
N LEU A 91 31.96 -11.03 15.65
CA LEU A 91 31.13 -10.12 14.86
C LEU A 91 30.29 -10.94 13.88
N GLY A 92 28.96 -10.89 14.00
CA GLY A 92 28.04 -11.62 13.12
C GLY A 92 28.06 -13.14 13.28
N GLY A 93 28.50 -13.65 14.43
CA GLY A 93 28.54 -15.08 14.74
C GLY A 93 28.60 -15.37 16.23
N ASP A 94 28.46 -16.63 16.60
CA ASP A 94 28.47 -17.08 17.99
C ASP A 94 29.90 -17.21 18.54
N LEU A 95 30.09 -16.87 19.81
CA LEU A 95 31.34 -17.04 20.56
C LEU A 95 31.17 -18.21 21.54
N THR A 96 31.87 -19.32 21.28
CA THR A 96 31.83 -20.49 22.16
C THR A 96 33.15 -20.65 22.88
N VAL A 97 33.15 -20.64 24.21
CA VAL A 97 34.34 -20.94 25.03
C VAL A 97 34.24 -22.38 25.52
N GLY A 98 34.99 -23.27 24.89
CA GLY A 98 35.00 -24.70 25.20
C GLY A 98 35.86 -25.06 26.42
N ALA A 99 35.80 -26.33 26.83
CA ALA A 99 36.55 -26.85 27.96
C ALA A 99 38.07 -26.58 27.85
N GLY A 100 38.64 -25.93 28.86
CA GLY A 100 40.04 -25.49 28.87
C GLY A 100 40.29 -24.12 28.23
N GLY A 101 39.26 -23.49 27.66
CA GLY A 101 39.31 -22.13 27.15
C GLY A 101 39.32 -21.09 28.27
N HIS A 102 40.24 -20.14 28.20
CA HIS A 102 40.35 -19.06 29.18
C HIS A 102 40.55 -17.71 28.49
N VAL A 103 39.63 -16.77 28.72
CA VAL A 103 39.71 -15.41 28.19
C VAL A 103 40.00 -14.46 29.34
N LYS A 104 41.16 -13.81 29.31
CA LYS A 104 41.59 -12.87 30.37
C LYS A 104 40.86 -11.53 30.30
N GLY A 105 40.39 -11.13 29.12
CA GLY A 105 39.61 -9.92 28.90
C GLY A 105 38.11 -10.18 28.77
N ASP A 106 37.44 -9.27 28.07
CA ASP A 106 35.99 -9.34 27.84
C ASP A 106 35.65 -10.30 26.69
N ALA A 107 34.51 -10.96 26.81
CA ALA A 107 33.94 -11.82 25.76
C ALA A 107 32.68 -11.18 25.20
N ILE A 108 32.78 -10.67 23.96
CA ILE A 108 31.71 -9.90 23.33
C ILE A 108 31.28 -10.54 22.01
N ALA A 109 30.00 -10.92 21.93
CA ALA A 109 29.37 -11.32 20.67
C ALA A 109 28.45 -10.20 20.17
N VAL A 110 28.65 -9.78 18.93
CA VAL A 110 27.90 -8.71 18.27
C VAL A 110 27.06 -9.34 17.15
N GLY A 111 25.75 -9.45 17.34
CA GLY A 111 24.84 -10.12 16.39
C GLY A 111 24.83 -11.66 16.48
N GLY A 112 25.39 -12.21 17.56
CA GLY A 112 25.36 -13.63 17.91
C GLY A 112 25.26 -13.81 19.42
N SER A 113 25.47 -15.04 19.89
CA SER A 113 25.40 -15.42 21.30
C SER A 113 26.78 -15.80 21.87
N VAL A 114 26.97 -15.62 23.18
CA VAL A 114 28.14 -16.11 23.91
C VAL A 114 27.74 -17.35 24.70
N GLN A 115 28.39 -18.49 24.43
CA GLN A 115 28.14 -19.76 25.10
C GLN A 115 29.41 -20.27 25.81
N LEU A 116 29.26 -20.64 27.07
CA LEU A 116 30.34 -21.16 27.92
C LEU A 116 30.18 -22.67 28.06
N ASP A 117 30.90 -23.44 27.26
CA ASP A 117 30.90 -24.90 27.27
C ASP A 117 32.12 -25.43 28.05
N GLY A 118 32.23 -25.01 29.32
CA GLY A 118 33.30 -25.41 30.24
C GLY A 118 34.55 -24.54 30.25
N GLY A 119 34.53 -23.40 29.55
CA GLY A 119 35.57 -22.37 29.62
C GLY A 119 35.29 -21.28 30.67
N THR A 120 36.30 -20.43 30.94
CA THR A 120 36.20 -19.32 31.91
C THR A 120 36.56 -17.99 31.25
N VAL A 121 35.85 -16.93 31.62
CA VAL A 121 36.09 -15.54 31.17
C VAL A 121 36.30 -14.68 32.42
N ASP A 122 37.44 -13.99 32.51
CA ASP A 122 37.77 -13.13 33.66
C ASP A 122 37.15 -11.72 33.54
N GLY A 123 36.86 -11.27 32.31
CA GLY A 123 36.22 -9.99 32.02
C GLY A 123 34.70 -10.05 31.94
N GLU A 124 34.11 -9.01 31.33
CA GLU A 124 32.66 -8.90 31.14
C GLU A 124 32.21 -9.80 29.97
N ILE A 125 31.13 -10.55 30.19
CA ILE A 125 30.44 -11.27 29.12
C ILE A 125 29.30 -10.37 28.63
N ARG A 126 29.39 -9.94 27.37
CA ARG A 126 28.38 -9.05 26.80
C ARG A 126 27.88 -9.58 25.46
N GLN A 127 26.57 -9.75 25.38
CA GLN A 127 25.88 -10.03 24.13
C GLN A 127 25.28 -8.72 23.62
N VAL A 128 25.79 -8.25 22.49
CA VAL A 128 25.29 -7.06 21.81
C VAL A 128 24.48 -7.54 20.62
N SER A 129 23.17 -7.61 20.80
CA SER A 129 22.25 -7.96 19.73
C SER A 129 22.25 -6.85 18.67
N THR A 130 23.05 -7.00 17.62
CA THR A 130 22.74 -6.31 16.37
C THR A 130 21.62 -7.10 15.75
N ALA A 131 20.37 -6.73 16.10
CA ALA A 131 19.20 -7.24 15.41
C ALA A 131 19.49 -7.23 13.91
N PRO A 132 19.19 -8.31 13.17
CA PRO A 132 19.42 -8.32 11.75
C PRO A 132 18.68 -7.11 11.18
N LEU A 133 19.36 -6.30 10.37
CA LEU A 133 18.72 -5.31 9.49
C LEU A 133 17.75 -5.95 8.47
N ALA A 134 17.36 -7.21 8.68
CA ALA A 134 16.34 -7.97 7.98
C ALA A 134 15.16 -8.42 8.87
N ALA A 135 15.14 -8.13 10.18
CA ALA A 135 13.94 -8.32 11.00
C ALA A 135 13.93 -7.29 12.14
N ALA A 136 13.26 -6.16 11.88
CA ALA A 136 12.88 -5.21 12.91
C ALA A 136 11.76 -5.81 13.77
N ASP A 137 12.12 -6.70 14.70
CA ASP A 137 11.29 -7.02 15.86
C ASP A 137 11.66 -6.03 16.97
N THR A 138 10.89 -4.94 17.04
CA THR A 138 10.97 -3.98 18.14
C THR A 138 10.23 -4.51 19.36
N GLY A 139 10.99 -4.98 20.35
CA GLY A 139 10.49 -5.26 21.69
C GLY A 139 10.09 -3.98 22.43
N VAL A 140 8.80 -3.62 22.34
CA VAL A 140 8.11 -2.70 23.25
C VAL A 140 7.01 -3.51 23.93
N LEU A 141 7.36 -4.24 25.00
CA LEU A 141 6.51 -5.28 25.62
C LEU A 141 6.09 -6.36 24.59
N PRO A 142 5.76 -7.60 24.97
CA PRO A 142 4.99 -8.46 24.09
C PRO A 142 3.55 -7.93 24.07
N ALA A 143 3.34 -6.77 23.45
CA ALA A 143 2.00 -6.34 23.04
C ALA A 143 1.59 -7.28 21.92
N ALA A 144 1.16 -8.51 22.28
CA ALA A 144 0.63 -9.58 21.43
C ALA A 144 0.69 -9.18 19.96
N GLY A 145 1.87 -9.36 19.33
CA GLY A 145 2.18 -8.78 18.02
C GLY A 145 1.00 -9.05 17.11
N ARG A 146 0.24 -8.00 16.76
CA ARG A 146 -1.05 -8.18 16.07
C ARG A 146 -0.74 -9.01 14.84
N SER A 147 -1.27 -10.24 14.82
CA SER A 147 -0.99 -11.15 13.72
C SER A 147 -1.29 -10.44 12.40
N PRO A 148 -0.54 -10.69 11.32
CA PRO A 148 -0.83 -10.09 10.01
C PRO A 148 -2.30 -10.33 9.60
N PHE A 149 -2.88 -11.44 10.08
CA PHE A 149 -4.29 -11.74 10.05
C PHE A 149 -5.17 -10.72 10.81
N ALA A 150 -4.86 -10.41 12.07
CA ALA A 150 -5.58 -9.40 12.86
C ALA A 150 -5.51 -8.00 12.23
N GLN A 151 -4.38 -7.64 11.61
CA GLN A 151 -4.24 -6.39 10.88
C GLN A 151 -5.13 -6.34 9.63
N ALA A 152 -5.13 -7.41 8.81
CA ALA A 152 -6.02 -7.51 7.65
C ALA A 152 -7.50 -7.47 8.06
N LEU A 153 -7.85 -8.14 9.17
CA LEU A 153 -9.19 -8.10 9.74
C LEU A 153 -9.58 -6.70 10.24
N GLY A 154 -8.65 -5.97 10.88
CA GLY A 154 -8.87 -4.58 11.28
C GLY A 154 -9.18 -3.69 10.09
N TRP A 155 -8.40 -3.80 9.01
CA TRP A 155 -8.66 -3.06 7.76
C TRP A 155 -9.98 -3.44 7.10
N LEU A 156 -10.35 -4.73 7.13
CA LEU A 156 -11.65 -5.19 6.64
C LEU A 156 -12.80 -4.50 7.38
N VAL A 157 -12.74 -4.44 8.71
CA VAL A 157 -13.77 -3.79 9.53
C VAL A 157 -13.85 -2.29 9.21
N VAL A 158 -12.71 -1.60 9.10
CA VAL A 158 -12.68 -0.17 8.73
C VAL A 158 -13.31 0.06 7.35
N LEU A 159 -12.94 -0.75 6.35
CA LEU A 159 -13.50 -0.64 5.00
C LEU A 159 -14.98 -0.98 4.93
N LEU A 160 -15.46 -1.92 5.76
CA LEU A 160 -16.89 -2.20 5.92
C LEU A 160 -17.64 -1.01 6.51
N LEU A 161 -17.10 -0.37 7.56
CA LEU A 161 -17.71 0.81 8.16
C LEU A 161 -17.79 1.98 7.17
N ILE A 162 -16.70 2.24 6.45
CA ILE A 162 -16.66 3.28 5.40
C ILE A 162 -17.60 2.91 4.25
N GLY A 163 -17.61 1.65 3.81
CA GLY A 163 -18.50 1.16 2.76
C GLY A 163 -19.98 1.29 3.12
N PHE A 164 -20.34 0.94 4.36
CA PHE A 164 -21.68 1.12 4.90
C PHE A 164 -22.05 2.60 4.97
N GLY A 165 -21.19 3.45 5.52
CA GLY A 165 -21.38 4.91 5.52
C GLY A 165 -21.56 5.48 4.12
N THR A 166 -20.79 4.98 3.15
CA THR A 166 -20.89 5.39 1.74
C THR A 166 -22.22 4.96 1.13
N LEU A 167 -22.74 3.76 1.41
CA LEU A 167 -24.06 3.34 0.93
C LEU A 167 -25.19 4.17 1.55
N VAL A 168 -25.04 4.65 2.78
CA VAL A 168 -26.07 5.47 3.45
C VAL A 168 -26.06 6.91 2.94
N PHE A 169 -24.88 7.54 2.87
CA PHE A 169 -24.76 8.98 2.57
C PHE A 169 -24.45 9.27 1.10
N ALA A 170 -23.84 8.32 0.40
CA ALA A 170 -23.21 8.53 -0.91
C ALA A 170 -23.54 7.43 -1.95
N ASP A 171 -24.69 6.76 -1.81
CA ASP A 171 -25.17 5.71 -2.73
C ASP A 171 -25.06 6.13 -4.21
N ARG A 172 -25.51 7.35 -4.52
CA ARG A 172 -25.45 7.93 -5.89
C ARG A 172 -24.02 8.05 -6.43
N TYR A 173 -23.06 8.33 -5.56
CA TYR A 173 -21.65 8.49 -5.92
C TYR A 173 -21.08 7.12 -6.27
N LEU A 174 -21.32 6.13 -5.42
CA LEU A 174 -20.88 4.75 -5.60
C LEU A 174 -21.49 4.13 -6.87
N ASP A 175 -22.79 4.30 -7.12
CA ASP A 175 -23.46 3.89 -8.36
C ASP A 175 -22.85 4.52 -9.62
N GLY A 176 -22.39 5.77 -9.52
CA GLY A 176 -21.67 6.45 -10.59
C GLY A 176 -20.37 5.74 -10.94
N VAL A 177 -19.59 5.38 -9.93
CA VAL A 177 -18.30 4.68 -10.08
C VAL A 177 -18.52 3.27 -10.64
N VAL A 178 -19.46 2.50 -10.07
CA VAL A 178 -19.75 1.13 -10.52
C VAL A 178 -20.14 1.10 -12.00
N ARG A 179 -21.05 1.99 -12.43
CA ARG A 179 -21.46 2.07 -13.84
C ARG A 179 -20.31 2.44 -14.78
N GLU A 180 -19.37 3.26 -14.33
CA GLU A 180 -18.21 3.60 -15.15
C GLU A 180 -17.24 2.42 -15.26
N LEU A 181 -17.06 1.65 -14.19
CA LEU A 181 -16.29 0.40 -14.23
C LEU A 181 -16.96 -0.66 -15.14
N GLU A 182 -18.29 -0.75 -15.13
CA GLU A 182 -19.05 -1.62 -16.04
C GLU A 182 -18.91 -1.23 -17.51
N ARG A 183 -18.76 0.06 -17.82
CA ARG A 183 -18.52 0.54 -19.19
C ARG A 183 -17.14 0.16 -19.71
N GLY A 184 -16.13 0.06 -18.85
CA GLY A 184 -14.80 -0.37 -19.26
C GLY A 184 -13.70 -0.11 -18.24
N VAL A 185 -13.26 -1.18 -17.57
CA VAL A 185 -12.14 -1.17 -16.62
C VAL A 185 -10.82 -0.65 -17.23
N PRO A 186 -10.41 -0.99 -18.47
CA PRO A 186 -9.14 -0.51 -19.03
C PRO A 186 -9.10 1.01 -19.18
N ARG A 187 -10.22 1.62 -19.60
CA ARG A 187 -10.35 3.08 -19.71
C ARG A 187 -10.30 3.73 -18.34
N ALA A 188 -11.02 3.19 -17.37
CA ALA A 188 -10.98 3.67 -15.98
C ALA A 188 -9.57 3.60 -15.41
N PHE A 189 -8.84 2.50 -15.63
CA PHE A 189 -7.45 2.34 -15.20
C PHE A 189 -6.52 3.39 -15.82
N LEU A 190 -6.61 3.63 -17.13
CA LEU A 190 -5.79 4.65 -17.81
C LEU A 190 -6.09 6.07 -17.30
N ILE A 191 -7.36 6.39 -17.05
CA ILE A 191 -7.76 7.67 -16.45
C ILE A 191 -7.23 7.78 -15.01
N GLY A 192 -7.26 6.68 -14.26
CA GLY A 192 -6.73 6.60 -12.90
C GLY A 192 -5.23 6.86 -12.86
N LEU A 193 -4.47 6.21 -13.73
CA LEU A 193 -3.02 6.40 -13.85
C LEU A 193 -2.67 7.83 -14.27
N ALA A 194 -3.41 8.40 -15.22
CA ALA A 194 -3.26 9.80 -15.59
C ALA A 194 -3.60 10.74 -14.43
N GLY A 195 -4.63 10.40 -13.64
CA GLY A 195 -5.04 11.15 -12.45
C GLY A 195 -4.02 11.10 -11.32
N GLU A 196 -3.42 9.94 -11.05
CA GLU A 196 -2.34 9.77 -10.08
C GLU A 196 -1.13 10.64 -10.45
N LEU A 197 -0.73 10.62 -11.72
CA LEU A 197 0.35 11.47 -12.22
C LEU A 197 0.00 12.96 -12.20
N ALA A 198 -1.28 13.30 -12.43
CA ALA A 198 -1.78 14.67 -12.39
C ALA A 198 -1.98 15.21 -10.95
N LEU A 199 -1.99 14.34 -9.93
CA LEU A 199 -2.27 14.71 -8.55
C LEU A 199 -1.22 15.69 -7.99
N ALA A 200 0.06 15.36 -8.19
CA ALA A 200 1.18 16.19 -7.77
C ALA A 200 1.24 17.56 -8.47
N PRO A 201 1.16 17.66 -9.82
CA PRO A 201 1.14 18.96 -10.49
C PRO A 201 -0.14 19.74 -10.19
N ALA A 202 -1.29 19.10 -9.99
CA ALA A 202 -2.51 19.79 -9.56
C ALA A 202 -2.35 20.45 -8.19
N LEU A 203 -1.78 19.73 -7.21
CA LEU A 203 -1.47 20.31 -5.90
C LEU A 203 -0.45 21.45 -6.04
N GLY A 204 0.60 21.27 -6.85
CA GLY A 204 1.58 22.32 -7.13
C GLY A 204 0.96 23.58 -7.72
N LEU A 205 0.08 23.44 -8.71
CA LEU A 205 -0.65 24.55 -9.32
C LEU A 205 -1.58 25.26 -8.33
N ILE A 206 -2.27 24.50 -7.48
CA ILE A 206 -3.08 25.06 -6.38
C ILE A 206 -2.18 25.89 -5.47
N CYS A 207 -1.08 25.31 -4.96
CA CYS A 207 -0.13 26.02 -4.10
C CYS A 207 0.45 27.27 -4.76
N VAL A 208 0.87 27.19 -6.03
CA VAL A 208 1.36 28.35 -6.78
C VAL A 208 0.29 29.43 -6.89
N GLY A 209 -0.95 29.07 -7.25
CA GLY A 209 -2.06 30.02 -7.29
C GLY A 209 -2.34 30.69 -5.95
N LEU A 210 -2.25 29.93 -4.85
CA LEU A 210 -2.38 30.47 -3.49
C LEU A 210 -1.21 31.39 -3.13
N VAL A 211 0.02 31.03 -3.45
CA VAL A 211 1.23 31.85 -3.20
C VAL A 211 1.17 33.19 -3.91
N LEU A 212 0.59 33.24 -5.12
CA LEU A 212 0.43 34.50 -5.87
C LEU A 212 -0.53 35.49 -5.20
N THR A 213 -1.26 35.08 -4.15
CA THR A 213 -2.16 35.94 -3.39
C THR A 213 -1.66 36.09 -1.95
N LEU A 214 -1.63 37.31 -1.42
CA LEU A 214 -1.19 37.56 -0.04
C LEU A 214 -2.01 36.77 0.98
N LEU A 215 -3.33 36.69 0.76
CA LEU A 215 -4.25 35.88 1.57
C LEU A 215 -4.02 34.38 1.37
N GLY A 216 -3.66 33.95 0.17
CA GLY A 216 -3.53 32.54 -0.16
C GLY A 216 -2.34 31.87 0.51
N ILE A 217 -1.25 32.60 0.79
CA ILE A 217 -0.11 32.04 1.55
C ILE A 217 -0.57 31.49 2.91
N LEU A 218 -1.46 32.19 3.60
CA LEU A 218 -2.04 31.72 4.88
C LEU A 218 -2.94 30.49 4.70
N LEU A 219 -3.55 30.33 3.52
CA LEU A 219 -4.50 29.26 3.22
C LEU A 219 -3.83 27.99 2.68
N ILE A 220 -2.54 28.01 2.34
CA ILE A 220 -1.77 26.84 1.84
C ILE A 220 -1.94 25.60 2.72
N PRO A 221 -1.72 25.62 4.06
CA PRO A 221 -1.84 24.42 4.88
C PRO A 221 -3.26 23.82 4.82
N PHE A 222 -4.28 24.67 4.81
CA PHE A 222 -5.67 24.23 4.68
C PHE A 222 -5.96 23.64 3.30
N ALA A 223 -5.43 24.24 2.23
CA ALA A 223 -5.58 23.75 0.87
C ALA A 223 -4.93 22.37 0.67
N VAL A 224 -3.73 22.17 1.24
CA VAL A 224 -3.04 20.86 1.20
C VAL A 224 -3.87 19.80 1.92
N VAL A 225 -4.34 20.08 3.15
CA VAL A 225 -5.16 19.13 3.91
C VAL A 225 -6.47 18.82 3.16
N ALA A 226 -7.17 19.85 2.67
CA ALA A 226 -8.40 19.68 1.90
C ALA A 226 -8.17 18.83 0.64
N PHE A 227 -7.07 19.06 -0.07
CA PHE A 227 -6.70 18.28 -1.26
C PHE A 227 -6.40 16.81 -0.91
N VAL A 228 -5.64 16.55 0.15
CA VAL A 228 -5.34 15.18 0.61
C VAL A 228 -6.63 14.46 1.04
N LEU A 229 -7.52 15.13 1.77
CA LEU A 229 -8.82 14.57 2.15
C LEU A 229 -9.70 14.28 0.93
N ALA A 230 -9.72 15.18 -0.05
CA ALA A 230 -10.46 14.97 -1.29
C ALA A 230 -9.89 13.80 -2.11
N ALA A 231 -8.56 13.72 -2.23
CA ALA A 231 -7.89 12.63 -2.93
C ALA A 231 -8.14 11.28 -2.24
N THR A 232 -7.92 11.19 -0.94
CA THR A 232 -8.17 9.96 -0.15
C THR A 232 -9.65 9.54 -0.17
N GLY A 233 -10.58 10.50 -0.09
CA GLY A 233 -12.01 10.25 -0.28
C GLY A 233 -12.32 9.68 -1.67
N LEU A 234 -11.65 10.17 -2.71
CA LEU A 234 -11.85 9.68 -4.08
C LEU A 234 -11.26 8.29 -4.30
N PHE A 235 -10.08 8.01 -3.74
CA PHE A 235 -9.47 6.67 -3.74
C PHE A 235 -10.35 5.65 -3.01
N THR A 236 -10.82 5.99 -1.81
CA THR A 236 -11.68 5.09 -1.02
C THR A 236 -13.02 4.83 -1.72
N LEU A 237 -13.67 5.87 -2.24
CA LEU A 237 -14.89 5.72 -3.04
C LEU A 237 -14.66 4.84 -4.28
N GLY A 238 -13.54 5.07 -4.99
CA GLY A 238 -13.13 4.28 -6.14
C GLY A 238 -12.95 2.80 -5.82
N TYR A 239 -12.20 2.50 -4.75
CA TYR A 239 -11.95 1.15 -4.28
C TYR A 239 -13.25 0.42 -3.87
N LEU A 240 -14.16 1.12 -3.17
CA LEU A 240 -15.47 0.59 -2.82
C LEU A 240 -16.35 0.31 -4.06
N GLY A 241 -16.21 1.12 -5.11
CA GLY A 241 -16.84 0.87 -6.41
C GLY A 241 -16.34 -0.43 -7.05
N VAL A 242 -15.02 -0.66 -7.03
CA VAL A 242 -14.43 -1.92 -7.53
C VAL A 242 -14.89 -3.11 -6.69
N ALA A 243 -14.89 -3.00 -5.37
CA ALA A 243 -15.43 -4.03 -4.48
C ALA A 243 -16.89 -4.36 -4.83
N SER A 244 -17.73 -3.34 -4.98
CA SER A 244 -19.16 -3.52 -5.32
C SER A 244 -19.35 -4.20 -6.68
N LEU A 245 -18.54 -3.84 -7.68
CA LEU A 245 -18.55 -4.50 -8.99
C LEU A 245 -18.16 -5.98 -8.88
N VAL A 246 -17.02 -6.26 -8.24
CA VAL A 246 -16.50 -7.64 -8.05
C VAL A 246 -17.56 -8.51 -7.36
N GLY A 247 -18.13 -8.01 -6.26
CA GLY A 247 -19.18 -8.74 -5.55
C GLY A 247 -20.45 -8.91 -6.38
N SER A 248 -20.87 -7.91 -7.16
CA SER A 248 -22.07 -8.02 -8.01
C SER A 248 -21.96 -9.12 -9.08
N VAL A 249 -20.74 -9.46 -9.52
CA VAL A 249 -20.47 -10.54 -10.49
C VAL A 249 -20.59 -11.91 -9.82
N LEU A 250 -20.06 -12.06 -8.61
CA LEU A 250 -20.07 -13.31 -7.85
C LEU A 250 -21.47 -13.70 -7.33
N VAL A 251 -22.31 -12.70 -7.12
CA VAL A 251 -23.52 -12.79 -6.30
C VAL A 251 -24.80 -12.88 -7.17
N ARG A 252 -24.61 -13.03 -8.49
CA ARG A 252 -25.58 -12.78 -9.57
C ARG A 252 -26.76 -13.77 -9.65
N GLY A 253 -26.85 -14.73 -8.73
CA GLY A 253 -27.94 -15.71 -8.64
C GLY A 253 -28.73 -15.61 -7.32
N GLY A 254 -29.99 -15.16 -7.40
CA GLY A 254 -31.05 -15.67 -6.54
C GLY A 254 -31.40 -14.95 -5.23
N ASN A 255 -31.78 -13.67 -5.22
CA ASN A 255 -32.54 -13.20 -4.04
C ASN A 255 -33.59 -12.10 -4.28
N ARG A 256 -34.71 -12.25 -3.56
CA ARG A 256 -35.85 -11.32 -3.41
C ARG A 256 -35.54 -10.17 -2.43
N LEU A 257 -34.27 -9.79 -2.30
CA LEU A 257 -33.85 -8.73 -1.39
C LEU A 257 -34.23 -7.36 -1.95
N SER A 258 -34.42 -6.38 -1.06
CA SER A 258 -34.52 -4.98 -1.47
C SER A 258 -33.26 -4.56 -2.23
N ALA A 259 -33.37 -3.57 -3.14
CA ALA A 259 -32.24 -3.07 -3.93
C ALA A 259 -31.03 -2.71 -3.04
N ARG A 260 -31.27 -2.13 -1.85
CA ARG A 260 -30.24 -1.82 -0.86
C ARG A 260 -29.57 -3.06 -0.26
N GLY A 261 -30.34 -4.11 0.03
CA GLY A 261 -29.80 -5.37 0.54
C GLY A 261 -28.93 -6.08 -0.50
N ALA A 262 -29.30 -6.00 -1.78
CA ALA A 262 -28.48 -6.52 -2.88
C ALA A 262 -27.16 -5.74 -3.02
N ALA A 263 -27.19 -4.41 -2.93
CA ALA A 263 -26.00 -3.56 -2.97
C ALA A 263 -25.06 -3.83 -1.79
N LEU A 264 -25.59 -3.93 -0.56
CA LEU A 264 -24.78 -4.25 0.62
C LEU A 264 -24.13 -5.63 0.51
N ARG A 265 -24.88 -6.63 0.03
CA ARG A 265 -24.34 -8.00 -0.18
C ARG A 265 -23.23 -7.99 -1.23
N ALA A 266 -23.40 -7.27 -2.33
CA ALA A 266 -22.37 -7.11 -3.35
C ALA A 266 -21.11 -6.45 -2.75
N LEU A 267 -21.25 -5.32 -2.06
CA LEU A 267 -20.11 -4.64 -1.43
C LEU A 267 -19.38 -5.56 -0.44
N LEU A 268 -20.12 -6.24 0.44
CA LEU A 268 -19.55 -7.14 1.44
C LEU A 268 -18.81 -8.33 0.80
N THR A 269 -19.43 -8.97 -0.19
CA THR A 269 -18.82 -10.12 -0.88
C THR A 269 -17.57 -9.69 -1.63
N GLY A 270 -17.61 -8.55 -2.34
CA GLY A 270 -16.46 -8.08 -3.08
C GLY A 270 -15.31 -7.63 -2.19
N LEU A 271 -15.60 -6.97 -1.06
CA LEU A 271 -14.58 -6.60 -0.09
C LEU A 271 -13.94 -7.83 0.58
N LEU A 272 -14.74 -8.85 0.90
CA LEU A 272 -14.22 -10.13 1.38
C LEU A 272 -13.29 -10.78 0.35
N VAL A 273 -13.65 -10.76 -0.94
CA VAL A 273 -12.80 -11.32 -1.99
C VAL A 273 -11.50 -10.55 -2.15
N LEU A 274 -11.55 -9.22 -2.19
CA LEU A 274 -10.34 -8.40 -2.27
C LEU A 274 -9.44 -8.58 -1.04
N MET A 275 -10.03 -8.72 0.14
CA MET A 275 -9.30 -8.88 1.39
C MET A 275 -8.86 -10.32 1.66
N ALA A 276 -9.50 -11.32 1.04
CA ALA A 276 -9.09 -12.72 1.13
C ALA A 276 -7.64 -12.92 0.66
N PHE A 277 -7.20 -12.18 -0.36
CA PHE A 277 -5.79 -12.19 -0.79
C PHE A 277 -4.83 -11.81 0.33
N TRP A 278 -5.18 -10.80 1.14
CA TRP A 278 -4.39 -10.39 2.30
C TRP A 278 -4.49 -11.39 3.46
N LEU A 279 -5.65 -12.01 3.67
CA LEU A 279 -5.82 -13.05 4.69
C LEU A 279 -5.03 -14.31 4.37
N VAL A 280 -5.05 -14.76 3.11
CA VAL A 280 -4.26 -15.91 2.63
C VAL A 280 -2.76 -15.63 2.79
N ALA A 281 -2.30 -14.43 2.45
CA ALA A 281 -0.93 -14.02 2.69
C ALA A 281 -0.59 -14.07 4.20
N GLY A 282 -1.50 -13.64 5.08
CA GLY A 282 -1.30 -13.71 6.53
C GLY A 282 -1.18 -15.13 7.10
N LEU A 283 -1.86 -16.11 6.49
CA LEU A 283 -1.82 -17.52 6.91
C LEU A 283 -0.55 -18.25 6.45
N MET A 284 0.11 -17.77 5.40
CA MET A 284 1.26 -18.43 4.77
C MET A 284 2.61 -18.14 5.46
N GLY A 285 2.56 -17.69 6.73
CA GLY A 285 3.73 -17.28 7.51
C GLY A 285 4.80 -18.35 7.74
N PHE A 286 4.50 -19.62 7.46
CA PHE A 286 5.44 -20.74 7.61
C PHE A 286 6.50 -20.81 6.51
N ASN A 287 6.32 -20.14 5.37
CA ASN A 287 7.29 -20.16 4.26
C ASN A 287 7.55 -18.73 3.74
N GLY A 288 8.74 -18.20 4.04
CA GLY A 288 9.09 -16.80 3.77
C GLY A 288 8.98 -16.40 2.30
N MET A 289 9.30 -17.31 1.37
CA MET A 289 9.29 -16.99 -0.05
C MET A 289 7.86 -17.04 -0.64
N ALA A 290 7.03 -17.98 -0.18
CA ALA A 290 5.61 -18.01 -0.53
C ALA A 290 4.84 -16.80 0.02
N LEU A 291 5.19 -16.37 1.24
CA LEU A 291 4.63 -15.16 1.87
C LEU A 291 4.94 -13.90 1.04
N LEU A 292 6.17 -13.76 0.54
CA LEU A 292 6.58 -12.63 -0.29
C LEU A 292 5.81 -12.58 -1.61
N VAL A 293 5.67 -13.72 -2.29
CA VAL A 293 4.90 -13.80 -3.55
C VAL A 293 3.43 -13.49 -3.31
N ALA A 294 2.82 -14.06 -2.26
CA ALA A 294 1.42 -13.81 -1.92
C ALA A 294 1.17 -12.33 -1.59
N ARG A 295 2.07 -11.69 -0.83
CA ARG A 295 2.01 -10.24 -0.55
C ARG A 295 2.20 -9.40 -1.81
N GLY A 296 3.14 -9.79 -2.69
CA GLY A 296 3.35 -9.11 -3.96
C GLY A 296 2.09 -9.12 -4.83
N ILE A 297 1.42 -10.27 -4.94
CA ILE A 297 0.15 -10.41 -5.65
C ILE A 297 -0.93 -9.56 -4.97
N ALA A 298 -1.09 -9.63 -3.65
CA ALA A 298 -2.09 -8.86 -2.91
C ALA A 298 -1.90 -7.34 -3.10
N VAL A 299 -0.65 -6.85 -3.05
CA VAL A 299 -0.31 -5.45 -3.31
C VAL A 299 -0.61 -5.07 -4.75
N ALA A 300 -0.21 -5.89 -5.72
CA ALA A 300 -0.47 -5.62 -7.13
C ALA A 300 -1.98 -5.55 -7.44
N VAL A 301 -2.77 -6.50 -6.92
CA VAL A 301 -4.24 -6.51 -7.06
C VAL A 301 -4.86 -5.28 -6.39
N THR A 302 -4.41 -4.92 -5.19
CA THR A 302 -4.91 -3.75 -4.46
C THR A 302 -4.58 -2.46 -5.20
N TRP A 303 -3.36 -2.35 -5.74
CA TRP A 303 -2.94 -1.19 -6.53
C TRP A 303 -3.75 -1.04 -7.80
N VAL A 304 -3.90 -2.11 -8.60
CA VAL A 304 -4.72 -2.10 -9.82
C VAL A 304 -6.17 -1.73 -9.51
N ALA A 305 -6.75 -2.30 -8.44
CA ALA A 305 -8.09 -1.98 -8.00
C ALA A 305 -8.23 -0.52 -7.55
N ALA A 306 -7.26 0.01 -6.80
CA ALA A 306 -7.26 1.40 -6.35
C ALA A 306 -7.15 2.37 -7.53
N THR A 307 -6.23 2.14 -8.47
CA THR A 307 -6.04 3.00 -9.64
C THR A 307 -7.25 2.95 -10.58
N ALA A 308 -7.79 1.77 -10.88
CA ALA A 308 -8.99 1.65 -11.70
C ALA A 308 -10.22 2.29 -11.03
N GLY A 309 -10.39 2.07 -9.73
CA GLY A 309 -11.44 2.69 -8.95
C GLY A 309 -11.35 4.22 -8.90
N PHE A 310 -10.15 4.75 -8.65
CA PHE A 310 -9.88 6.18 -8.63
C PHE A 310 -10.19 6.84 -9.98
N GLY A 311 -9.75 6.21 -11.08
CA GLY A 311 -10.07 6.69 -12.43
C GLY A 311 -11.55 6.68 -12.75
N ALA A 312 -12.29 5.65 -12.34
CA ALA A 312 -13.74 5.60 -12.45
C ALA A 312 -14.44 6.68 -11.58
N ALA A 313 -13.89 6.98 -10.41
CA ALA A 313 -14.38 8.04 -9.54
C ALA A 313 -14.18 9.44 -10.16
N ILE A 314 -13.04 9.69 -10.81
CA ILE A 314 -12.81 10.92 -11.60
C ILE A 314 -13.74 10.98 -12.83
N ALA A 315 -13.79 9.90 -13.61
CA ALA A 315 -14.56 9.86 -14.85
C ALA A 315 -16.08 9.99 -14.62
N SER A 316 -16.58 9.44 -13.51
CA SER A 316 -17.97 9.63 -13.08
C SER A 316 -18.24 11.05 -12.54
N ARG A 317 -17.20 11.90 -12.42
CA ARG A 317 -17.22 13.21 -11.76
C ARG A 317 -17.77 13.11 -10.33
N GLY A 318 -17.46 12.01 -9.66
CA GLY A 318 -18.08 11.65 -8.38
C GLY A 318 -19.60 11.55 -8.48
N GLY A 319 -20.17 10.85 -9.48
CA GLY A 319 -21.62 10.64 -9.60
C GLY A 319 -22.50 11.90 -9.71
N ALA A 320 -21.91 13.09 -9.92
CA ALA A 320 -22.62 14.37 -9.92
C ALA A 320 -23.39 14.66 -11.22
N LEU A 321 -23.20 13.84 -12.26
CA LEU A 321 -24.03 13.91 -13.46
C LEU A 321 -25.45 13.50 -13.08
N ARG A 322 -26.30 14.53 -12.89
CA ARG A 322 -27.76 14.40 -12.81
C ARG A 322 -28.18 13.37 -13.83
N ARG A 323 -29.00 12.39 -13.41
CA ARG A 323 -29.99 11.83 -14.33
C ARG A 323 -30.61 13.05 -15.00
N ARG A 324 -30.30 13.29 -16.28
CA ARG A 324 -31.33 13.86 -17.14
C ARG A 324 -32.47 12.88 -16.89
N PRO A 325 -33.57 13.26 -16.22
CA PRO A 325 -34.73 12.39 -16.22
C PRO A 325 -34.86 12.01 -17.69
N ALA A 326 -34.80 10.69 -17.97
CA ALA A 326 -35.06 10.19 -19.31
C ALA A 326 -36.23 11.03 -19.75
N ALA A 327 -36.01 11.85 -20.79
CA ALA A 327 -37.03 12.77 -21.24
C ALA A 327 -38.26 11.90 -21.24
N ILE A 328 -39.24 12.27 -20.42
CA ILE A 328 -40.55 11.67 -20.53
C ILE A 328 -40.88 12.14 -21.94
N THR A 329 -40.51 11.33 -22.94
CA THR A 329 -41.32 11.12 -24.10
C THR A 329 -42.59 10.66 -23.41
N SER A 330 -43.40 11.64 -23.02
CA SER A 330 -44.82 11.50 -23.02
C SER A 330 -45.05 10.99 -24.43
N ALA A 331 -45.08 9.66 -24.57
CA ALA A 331 -46.22 9.04 -25.18
C ALA A 331 -47.38 9.84 -24.60
N ARG A 332 -47.77 10.83 -25.39
CA ARG A 332 -48.83 11.78 -25.14
C ARG A 332 -50.05 10.89 -25.12
N THR A 333 -50.29 10.22 -23.99
CA THR A 333 -51.52 9.51 -23.70
C THR A 333 -52.57 10.60 -23.82
N GLY A 334 -53.35 10.52 -24.89
CA GLY A 334 -54.30 11.53 -25.34
C GLY A 334 -55.50 11.74 -24.41
N GLY A 335 -55.28 11.77 -23.10
CA GLY A 335 -56.29 12.02 -22.07
C GLY A 335 -56.14 13.37 -21.36
N ASP A 336 -54.94 13.98 -21.31
CA ASP A 336 -54.70 15.16 -20.47
C ASP A 336 -54.81 16.52 -21.20
N LEU A 337 -55.37 16.52 -22.42
CA LEU A 337 -55.61 17.74 -23.22
C LEU A 337 -57.10 18.05 -23.44
N SER A 338 -58.02 17.36 -22.74
CA SER A 338 -59.47 17.54 -22.91
C SER A 338 -60.02 18.89 -22.43
N TRP A 339 -59.23 19.67 -21.69
CA TRP A 339 -59.63 21.00 -21.17
C TRP A 339 -59.04 22.16 -22.01
N GLN A 340 -58.20 21.89 -22.99
CA GLN A 340 -57.78 22.92 -23.95
C GLN A 340 -58.90 23.14 -24.95
N THR A 341 -59.62 24.25 -24.80
CA THR A 341 -60.49 24.79 -25.85
C THR A 341 -59.68 24.95 -27.14
N PRO A 342 -60.00 24.21 -28.21
CA PRO A 342 -59.31 24.36 -29.47
C PRO A 342 -59.74 25.71 -30.06
N THR A 343 -58.89 26.73 -29.95
CA THR A 343 -58.96 27.87 -30.86
C THR A 343 -58.42 27.39 -32.21
N PRO A 344 -59.23 27.45 -33.29
CA PRO A 344 -58.77 26.97 -34.59
C PRO A 344 -57.74 27.95 -35.15
N VAL A 345 -56.46 27.68 -34.93
CA VAL A 345 -55.40 28.27 -35.75
C VAL A 345 -55.32 27.46 -37.03
N ARG A 346 -55.68 28.14 -38.12
CA ARG A 346 -55.69 27.71 -39.52
C ARG A 346 -54.59 26.69 -39.86
N GLY A 347 -55.02 25.58 -40.45
CA GLY A 347 -54.21 24.79 -41.37
C GLY A 347 -53.84 23.40 -40.88
N VAL A 348 -54.78 22.46 -40.91
CA VAL A 348 -54.44 21.04 -41.09
C VAL A 348 -55.39 20.41 -42.10
N ALA A 349 -54.77 19.79 -43.10
CA ALA A 349 -55.39 19.09 -44.21
C ALA A 349 -56.28 17.92 -43.75
N ALA A 350 -57.42 17.76 -44.41
CA ALA A 350 -58.34 16.66 -44.21
C ALA A 350 -57.65 15.30 -44.50
N ALA A 351 -57.58 14.45 -43.48
CA ALA A 351 -57.27 13.04 -43.66
C ALA A 351 -58.47 12.35 -44.34
N ARG A 352 -58.26 11.85 -45.56
CA ARG A 352 -59.27 11.07 -46.30
C ARG A 352 -59.59 9.77 -45.56
N ARG A 353 -60.88 9.54 -45.29
CA ARG A 353 -61.43 8.27 -44.84
C ARG A 353 -61.36 7.26 -45.99
N ALA A 354 -60.69 6.12 -45.78
CA ALA A 354 -60.77 4.97 -46.67
C ALA A 354 -62.13 4.28 -46.47
N THR A 355 -62.94 4.23 -47.52
CA THR A 355 -64.16 3.41 -47.59
C THR A 355 -63.79 1.99 -47.98
N THR A 356 -63.90 1.06 -47.03
CA THR A 356 -63.88 -0.37 -47.31
C THR A 356 -65.18 -0.72 -48.05
N ALA A 357 -65.05 -1.14 -49.31
CA ALA A 357 -66.15 -1.66 -50.10
C ALA A 357 -66.61 -3.00 -49.50
N ALA A 358 -67.79 -3.00 -48.88
CA ALA A 358 -68.49 -4.23 -48.51
C ALA A 358 -69.15 -4.81 -49.77
N GLY A 359 -68.70 -5.98 -50.17
CA GLY A 359 -69.25 -6.76 -51.28
C GLY A 359 -70.65 -7.28 -50.97
N ARG A 360 -71.59 -6.89 -51.83
CA ARG A 360 -72.47 -7.75 -52.63
C ARG A 360 -73.06 -8.99 -51.93
N GLU A 361 -74.23 -8.82 -51.34
CA GLU A 361 -75.25 -9.86 -51.21
C GLU A 361 -76.58 -9.33 -51.77
N ARG A 362 -76.98 -9.81 -52.94
CA ARG A 362 -78.40 -9.88 -53.37
C ARG A 362 -78.59 -11.03 -54.37
N ARG A 363 -79.39 -11.99 -53.90
CA ARG A 363 -80.27 -12.94 -54.62
C ARG A 363 -79.65 -13.94 -55.59
#